data_AF-A0A5Q2N1G9-F1
#
_entry.id   AF-A0A5Q2N1G9-F1
#
_cell.length_a   1.000
_cell.length_b   1.000
_cell.length_c   1.000
_cell.angle_alpha   90.00
_cell.angle_beta   90.00
_cell.angle_gamma   90.00
#
_symmetry.space_group_name_H-M   'P 1'
#
loop_
_entity.id
_entity.type
_entity.pdbx_description
1 polymer ?
#
loop_
_entity_poly.entity_id
_entity_poly.type
_entity_poly.pdbx_seq_one_letter_code
_entity_poly.pdbx_strand_id
1 'polypeptide(L)'
;MDLDKELDQLALQFNKTGDENAFNQLFEKMKPIVRKQALKYHYSTGIAVEEYESIFAEEVWKAAIFYDGTSRFLQRFYFHIKSAQTDLYRYHKSQKRSLYKEESIDVENGDIVLDQVAIQQTSTEQEYLDCQEVEKKIHDFERTNERHGKVIKLLNFGCSNQDIAGVFGRNKYDSTVRNIVNRAKEKFKKYLIETVS
;
A
#
# COMPACT_ATOMS: atom_id res chain seq x y z
N MET A 1 5.45 28.81 -13.17
CA MET A 1 6.87 28.46 -12.96
C MET A 1 6.93 26.95 -12.82
N ASP A 2 7.91 26.30 -13.44
CA ASP A 2 8.05 24.84 -13.42
C ASP A 2 8.51 24.40 -12.02
N LEU A 3 7.65 23.72 -11.26
CA LEU A 3 7.90 23.35 -9.85
C LEU A 3 9.25 22.65 -9.70
N ASP A 4 9.59 21.78 -10.64
CA ASP A 4 10.85 21.03 -10.64
C ASP A 4 12.07 21.95 -10.66
N LYS A 5 12.03 23.03 -11.44
CA LYS A 5 13.14 24.00 -11.51
C LYS A 5 13.29 24.77 -10.20
N GLU A 6 12.19 25.06 -9.53
CA GLU A 6 12.20 25.77 -8.24
C GLU A 6 12.78 24.87 -7.14
N LEU A 7 12.40 23.59 -7.11
CA LEU A 7 12.97 22.60 -6.20
C LEU A 7 14.48 22.44 -6.43
N ASP A 8 14.91 22.35 -7.70
CA ASP A 8 16.33 22.27 -8.06
C ASP A 8 17.11 23.49 -7.56
N GLN A 9 16.55 24.71 -7.69
CA GLN A 9 17.19 25.95 -7.25
C GLN A 9 17.32 26.03 -5.73
N LEU A 10 16.25 25.72 -5.00
CA LEU A 10 16.24 25.76 -3.53
C LEU A 10 17.20 24.74 -2.93
N ALA A 11 17.23 23.52 -3.48
CA ALA A 11 18.18 22.49 -3.05
C ALA A 11 19.63 22.88 -3.33
N LEU A 12 19.91 23.48 -4.49
CA LEU A 12 21.25 23.94 -4.85
C LEU A 12 21.71 25.11 -3.98
N GLN A 13 20.79 26.03 -3.67
CA GLN A 13 21.05 27.13 -2.75
C GLN A 13 21.40 26.59 -1.36
N PHE A 14 20.55 25.71 -0.80
CA PHE A 14 20.79 25.10 0.50
C PHE A 14 22.16 24.41 0.59
N ASN A 15 22.52 23.57 -0.40
CA ASN A 15 23.82 22.90 -0.40
C ASN A 15 25.00 23.90 -0.46
N LYS A 16 24.90 24.96 -1.27
CA LYS A 16 26.00 25.91 -1.45
C LYS A 16 26.20 26.86 -0.27
N THR A 17 25.11 27.28 0.36
CA THR A 17 25.14 28.35 1.37
C THR A 17 24.89 27.86 2.79
N GLY A 18 24.34 26.66 2.97
CA GLY A 18 23.83 26.20 4.25
C GLY A 18 22.60 26.98 4.73
N ASP A 19 21.92 27.71 3.84
CA ASP A 19 20.79 28.57 4.19
C ASP A 19 19.55 27.73 4.58
N GLU A 20 19.25 27.70 5.87
CA GLU A 20 18.09 26.99 6.42
C GLU A 20 16.77 27.49 5.84
N ASN A 21 16.67 28.77 5.46
CA ASN A 21 15.43 29.29 4.85
C ASN A 21 15.19 28.68 3.47
N ALA A 22 16.25 28.46 2.68
CA ALA A 22 16.15 27.78 1.40
C ALA A 22 15.67 26.34 1.57
N PHE A 23 16.18 25.64 2.60
CA PHE A 23 15.71 24.30 2.94
C PHE A 23 14.26 24.30 3.42
N ASN A 24 13.86 25.23 4.29
CA ASN A 24 12.48 25.32 4.78
C ASN A 24 11.49 25.52 3.62
N GLN A 25 11.83 26.41 2.66
CA GLN A 25 11.02 26.61 1.45
C GLN A 25 10.97 25.36 0.57
N LEU A 26 12.10 24.67 0.40
CA LEU A 26 12.16 23.39 -0.31
C LEU A 26 11.24 22.36 0.36
N PHE A 27 11.34 22.23 1.67
CA PHE A 27 10.60 21.28 2.48
C PHE A 27 9.10 21.52 2.40
N GLU A 28 8.64 22.77 2.56
CA GLU A 28 7.22 23.13 2.42
C GLU A 28 6.67 22.75 1.03
N LYS A 29 7.44 22.94 -0.03
CA LYS A 29 7.05 22.53 -1.39
C LYS A 29 7.08 21.02 -1.59
N MET A 30 7.94 20.31 -0.87
CA MET A 30 8.04 18.85 -0.92
C MET A 30 6.96 18.13 -0.11
N LYS A 31 6.38 18.74 0.93
CA LYS A 31 5.30 18.15 1.76
C LYS A 31 4.18 17.45 0.97
N PRO A 32 3.53 18.08 -0.03
CA PRO A 32 2.48 17.40 -0.80
C PRO A 32 3.00 16.19 -1.59
N ILE A 33 4.25 16.22 -2.05
CA ILE A 33 4.90 15.11 -2.78
C ILE A 33 5.21 13.97 -1.81
N VAL A 34 5.76 14.30 -0.64
CA VAL A 34 6.04 13.37 0.46
C VAL A 34 4.75 12.65 0.88
N ARG A 35 3.70 13.40 1.21
CA ARG A 35 2.39 12.86 1.59
C ARG A 35 1.81 11.95 0.51
N LYS A 36 1.90 12.36 -0.76
CA LYS A 36 1.44 11.53 -1.89
C LYS A 36 2.20 10.21 -2.00
N GLN A 37 3.53 10.21 -1.78
CA GLN A 37 4.30 8.97 -1.76
C GLN A 37 3.99 8.13 -0.52
N ALA A 38 3.87 8.73 0.66
CA ALA A 38 3.55 8.03 1.90
C ALA A 38 2.21 7.29 1.78
N LEU A 39 1.17 7.95 1.26
CA LEU A 39 -0.13 7.32 0.98
C LEU A 39 0.00 6.14 0.02
N LYS A 40 0.78 6.29 -1.06
CA LYS A 40 1.02 5.22 -2.02
C LYS A 40 1.61 3.97 -1.36
N TYR A 41 2.61 4.14 -0.50
CA TYR A 41 3.25 3.00 0.17
C TYR A 41 2.41 2.43 1.30
N HIS A 42 1.73 3.26 2.07
CA HIS A 42 0.73 2.85 3.05
C HIS A 42 -0.28 1.87 2.45
N TYR A 43 -0.90 2.22 1.31
CA TYR A 43 -1.86 1.33 0.65
C TYR A 43 -1.28 -0.02 0.20
N SER A 44 0.05 -0.09 -0.02
CA SER A 44 0.72 -1.33 -0.43
C SER A 44 1.22 -2.19 0.72
N THR A 45 1.58 -1.60 1.86
CA THR A 45 2.22 -2.33 2.98
C THR A 45 1.40 -2.37 4.26
N GLY A 46 0.39 -1.50 4.41
CA GLY A 46 -0.39 -1.34 5.63
C GLY A 46 0.36 -0.67 6.79
N ILE A 47 1.57 -0.15 6.56
CA ILE A 47 2.31 0.63 7.57
C ILE A 47 1.69 2.02 7.66
N ALA A 48 1.63 2.60 8.86
CA ALA A 48 1.04 3.91 9.10
C ALA A 48 1.61 4.99 8.17
N VAL A 49 0.75 5.92 7.71
CA VAL A 49 1.15 6.97 6.76
C VAL A 49 2.18 7.89 7.40
N GLU A 50 2.03 8.16 8.69
CA GLU A 50 2.84 9.04 9.51
C GLU A 50 4.29 8.55 9.60
N GLU A 51 4.50 7.23 9.65
CA GLU A 51 5.84 6.65 9.66
C GLU A 51 6.56 6.85 8.32
N TYR A 52 5.84 6.68 7.21
CA TYR A 52 6.38 7.00 5.89
C TYR A 52 6.61 8.49 5.71
N GLU A 53 5.69 9.35 6.17
CA GLU A 53 5.85 10.80 6.10
C GLU A 53 7.11 11.26 6.87
N SER A 54 7.33 10.72 8.07
CA SER A 54 8.51 11.02 8.89
C SER A 54 9.82 10.64 8.18
N ILE A 55 9.92 9.40 7.69
CA ILE A 55 11.13 8.93 7.00
C ILE A 55 11.35 9.66 5.68
N PHE A 56 10.30 9.87 4.89
CA PHE A 56 10.42 10.58 3.62
C PHE A 56 10.76 12.06 3.81
N ALA A 57 10.30 12.69 4.90
CA ALA A 57 10.71 14.04 5.26
C ALA A 57 12.22 14.11 5.54
N GLU A 58 12.78 13.14 6.26
CA GLU A 58 14.22 13.04 6.49
C GLU A 58 14.99 12.84 5.17
N GLU A 59 14.46 12.03 4.25
CA GLU A 59 15.07 11.82 2.94
C GLU A 59 15.07 13.07 2.05
N VAL A 60 14.16 14.04 2.26
CA VAL A 60 14.24 15.36 1.60
C VAL A 60 15.53 16.08 2.03
N TRP A 61 15.83 16.09 3.32
CA TRP A 61 17.04 16.70 3.86
C TRP A 61 18.31 16.00 3.34
N LYS A 62 18.36 14.67 3.38
CA LYS A 62 19.49 13.88 2.85
C LYS A 62 19.69 14.08 1.35
N ALA A 63 18.62 14.21 0.59
CA ALA A 63 18.70 14.50 -0.84
C ALA A 63 19.25 15.91 -1.10
N ALA A 64 18.97 16.88 -0.23
CA ALA A 64 19.34 18.29 -0.39
C ALA A 64 20.77 18.60 0.06
N ILE A 65 21.26 18.01 1.15
CA ILE A 65 22.57 18.35 1.74
C ILE A 65 23.77 18.11 0.81
N PHE A 66 23.66 17.18 -0.15
CA PHE A 66 24.72 16.90 -1.12
C PHE A 66 24.26 17.12 -2.57
N TYR A 67 23.28 18.01 -2.78
CA TYR A 67 22.71 18.25 -4.10
C TYR A 67 23.59 19.18 -4.96
N ASP A 68 24.20 18.64 -6.00
CA ASP A 68 25.13 19.34 -6.89
C ASP A 68 24.48 19.92 -8.16
N GLY A 69 23.20 19.64 -8.40
CA GLY A 69 22.46 20.09 -9.59
C GLY A 69 22.71 19.26 -10.85
N THR A 70 23.43 18.13 -10.78
CA THR A 70 23.71 17.27 -11.94
C THR A 70 22.47 16.51 -12.44
N SER A 71 21.55 16.19 -11.52
CA SER A 71 20.27 15.52 -11.79
C SER A 71 19.13 16.34 -11.22
N ARG A 72 17.89 16.09 -11.67
CA ARG A 72 16.69 16.70 -11.05
C ARG A 72 16.57 16.30 -9.58
N PHE A 73 16.20 17.26 -8.73
CA PHE A 73 16.03 17.03 -7.30
C PHE A 73 15.01 15.93 -7.01
N LEU A 74 13.87 15.92 -7.69
CA LEU A 74 12.85 14.88 -7.51
C LEU A 74 13.36 13.48 -7.86
N GLN A 75 14.18 13.35 -8.90
CA GLN A 75 14.77 12.06 -9.26
C GLN A 75 15.68 11.56 -8.15
N ARG A 76 16.49 12.45 -7.57
CA ARG A 76 17.35 12.14 -6.43
C ARG A 76 16.54 11.78 -5.20
N PHE A 77 15.51 12.54 -4.88
CA PHE A 77 14.58 12.23 -3.79
C PHE A 77 13.96 10.83 -3.96
N TYR A 78 13.49 10.49 -5.16
CA TYR A 78 12.92 9.16 -5.42
C TYR A 78 13.93 8.01 -5.24
N PHE A 79 15.19 8.25 -5.55
CA PHE A 79 16.26 7.30 -5.28
C PHE A 79 16.45 7.06 -3.79
N HIS A 80 16.48 8.13 -3.00
CA HIS A 80 16.63 8.09 -1.54
C HIS A 80 15.49 7.33 -0.85
N ILE A 81 14.22 7.69 -1.14
CA ILE A 81 13.08 7.05 -0.48
C ILE A 81 12.96 5.56 -0.79
N LYS A 82 13.49 5.09 -1.93
CA LYS A 82 13.46 3.67 -2.31
C LYS A 82 14.26 2.80 -1.34
N SER A 83 15.39 3.30 -0.84
CA SER A 83 16.15 2.59 0.21
C SER A 83 15.40 2.69 1.54
N ALA A 84 15.02 3.90 1.93
CA ALA A 84 14.42 4.16 3.24
C ALA A 84 13.10 3.39 3.46
N GLN A 85 12.23 3.31 2.44
CA GLN A 85 11.01 2.50 2.52
C GLN A 85 11.30 1.00 2.67
N THR A 86 12.39 0.52 2.07
CA THR A 86 12.76 -0.90 2.11
C THR A 86 13.23 -1.24 3.52
N ASP A 87 14.00 -0.34 4.13
CA ASP A 87 14.47 -0.49 5.50
C ASP A 87 13.32 -0.40 6.51
N LEU A 88 12.38 0.54 6.33
CA LEU A 88 11.16 0.60 7.14
C LEU A 88 10.32 -0.67 7.02
N TYR A 89 10.09 -1.14 5.80
CA TYR A 89 9.35 -2.38 5.56
C TYR A 89 10.04 -3.59 6.21
N ARG A 90 11.37 -3.67 6.10
CA ARG A 90 12.17 -4.72 6.75
C ARG A 90 12.07 -4.64 8.26
N TYR A 91 12.14 -3.44 8.84
CA TYR A 91 11.99 -3.22 10.27
C TYR A 91 10.64 -3.73 10.78
N HIS A 92 9.54 -3.37 10.11
CA HIS A 92 8.20 -3.88 10.46
C HIS A 92 8.09 -5.39 10.29
N LYS A 93 8.74 -5.97 9.28
CA LYS A 93 8.76 -7.42 9.08
C LYS A 93 9.66 -8.14 10.09
N SER A 94 10.73 -7.51 10.59
CA SER A 94 11.61 -8.07 11.62
C SER A 94 11.04 -7.93 13.02
N GLN A 95 10.32 -6.84 13.31
CA GLN A 95 9.54 -6.65 14.53
C GLN A 95 8.56 -7.82 14.73
N LYS A 96 7.87 -8.26 13.66
CA LYS A 96 7.00 -9.45 13.69
C LYS A 96 7.72 -10.77 13.98
N ARG A 97 9.05 -10.83 13.88
CA ARG A 97 9.86 -12.02 14.15
C ARG A 97 10.48 -12.02 15.56
N SER A 98 10.49 -10.89 16.26
CA SER A 98 11.02 -10.80 17.62
C SER A 98 9.98 -11.29 18.63
N LEU A 99 10.33 -12.31 19.42
CA LEU A 99 9.50 -12.81 20.53
C LEU A 99 9.39 -11.81 21.70
N TYR A 100 10.22 -10.77 21.69
CA TYR A 100 10.24 -9.71 22.67
C TYR A 100 9.94 -8.40 21.97
N LYS A 101 8.71 -7.92 22.13
CA LYS A 101 8.32 -6.57 21.77
C LYS A 101 8.05 -5.82 23.07
N GLU A 102 8.98 -4.98 23.49
CA GLU A 102 8.71 -3.99 24.53
C GLU A 102 7.86 -2.90 23.88
N GLU A 103 6.57 -2.89 24.20
CA GLU A 103 5.68 -1.81 23.81
C GLU A 103 5.92 -0.63 24.76
N SER A 104 6.19 0.55 24.20
CA SER A 104 6.33 1.78 24.97
C SER A 104 5.01 2.10 25.67
N ILE A 105 5.08 2.36 26.98
CA ILE A 105 3.96 2.64 27.88
C ILE A 105 3.32 4.03 27.61
N ASP A 106 3.95 4.89 26.81
CA ASP A 106 3.59 6.31 26.69
C ASP A 106 2.54 6.64 25.61
N VAL A 107 1.72 5.67 25.17
CA VAL A 107 0.56 5.99 24.31
C VAL A 107 -0.63 6.38 25.19
N GLU A 108 -0.60 7.60 25.73
CA GLU A 108 -1.77 8.21 26.37
C GLU A 108 -2.83 8.61 25.31
N ASN A 109 -3.93 7.85 25.32
CA ASN A 109 -5.31 8.23 25.01
C ASN A 109 -5.61 9.01 23.72
N GLY A 110 -6.14 8.28 22.74
CA GLY A 110 -7.22 8.75 21.89
C GLY A 110 -8.24 7.62 21.75
N ASP A 111 -9.46 7.84 22.27
CA ASP A 111 -10.60 6.93 22.16
C ASP A 111 -10.74 6.33 20.75
N ILE A 112 -10.31 5.09 20.58
CA ILE A 112 -10.75 4.26 19.47
C ILE A 112 -11.21 2.96 20.11
N VAL A 113 -12.53 2.80 20.11
CA VAL A 113 -13.28 1.61 20.44
C VAL A 113 -12.48 0.37 20.01
N LEU A 114 -11.99 -0.33 21.02
CA LEU A 114 -11.31 -1.60 20.93
C LEU A 114 -12.34 -2.65 20.46
N ASP A 115 -12.71 -2.62 19.19
CA ASP A 115 -13.25 -3.81 18.55
C ASP A 115 -12.04 -4.71 18.28
N GLN A 116 -11.67 -5.46 19.31
CA GLN A 116 -10.65 -6.48 19.27
C GLN A 116 -11.03 -7.52 18.21
N VAL A 117 -10.67 -7.28 16.96
CA VAL A 117 -10.28 -8.40 16.10
C VAL A 117 -8.93 -8.84 16.64
N ALA A 118 -8.96 -9.80 17.56
CA ALA A 118 -7.77 -10.56 17.92
C ALA A 118 -7.15 -11.04 16.61
N ILE A 119 -6.04 -10.40 16.20
CA ILE A 119 -5.24 -10.87 15.07
C ILE A 119 -4.60 -12.15 15.59
N GLN A 120 -5.30 -13.27 15.45
CA GLN A 120 -4.73 -14.58 15.63
C GLN A 120 -3.54 -14.64 14.67
N GLN A 121 -2.34 -14.69 15.24
CA GLN A 121 -1.10 -14.84 14.50
C GLN A 121 -1.14 -16.21 13.82
N THR A 122 -1.62 -16.25 12.59
CA THR A 122 -1.53 -17.43 11.76
C THR A 122 -0.05 -17.61 11.38
N SER A 123 0.51 -18.78 11.68
CA SER A 123 1.86 -19.12 11.23
C SER A 123 1.94 -19.04 9.70
N THR A 124 3.13 -18.91 9.12
CA THR A 124 3.27 -18.94 7.64
C THR A 124 2.71 -20.22 7.03
N GLU A 125 2.72 -21.32 7.77
CA GLU A 125 2.04 -22.57 7.40
C GLU A 125 0.52 -22.41 7.45
N GLN A 126 -0.01 -21.73 8.47
CA GLN A 126 -1.43 -21.43 8.57
C GLN A 126 -1.90 -20.45 7.48
N GLU A 127 -1.12 -19.41 7.14
CA GLU A 127 -1.42 -18.54 5.99
C GLU A 127 -1.45 -19.34 4.68
N TYR A 128 -0.54 -20.31 4.51
CA TYR A 128 -0.54 -21.20 3.36
C TYR A 128 -1.75 -22.13 3.34
N LEU A 129 -2.12 -22.71 4.49
CA LEU A 129 -3.31 -23.54 4.63
C LEU A 129 -4.59 -22.73 4.36
N ASP A 130 -4.67 -21.50 4.87
CA ASP A 130 -5.79 -20.59 4.65
C ASP A 130 -5.91 -20.24 3.15
N CYS A 131 -4.78 -19.98 2.48
CA CYS A 131 -4.76 -19.78 1.02
C CYS A 131 -5.26 -21.02 0.26
N GLN A 132 -4.81 -22.22 0.64
CA GLN A 132 -5.29 -23.46 0.02
C GLN A 132 -6.78 -23.70 0.28
N GLU A 133 -7.28 -23.39 1.48
CA GLU A 133 -8.69 -23.50 1.80
C GLU A 133 -9.54 -22.55 0.96
N VAL A 134 -9.09 -21.31 0.78
CA VAL A 134 -9.77 -20.34 -0.07
C VAL A 134 -9.78 -20.83 -1.52
N GLU A 135 -8.66 -21.30 -2.05
CA GLU A 135 -8.60 -21.86 -3.41
C GLU A 135 -9.52 -23.06 -3.58
N LYS A 136 -9.55 -23.97 -2.60
CA LYS A 136 -10.44 -25.13 -2.60
C LYS A 136 -11.91 -24.71 -2.59
N LYS A 137 -12.30 -23.77 -1.72
CA LYS A 137 -13.67 -23.24 -1.66
C LYS A 137 -14.09 -22.57 -2.97
N ILE A 138 -13.20 -21.82 -3.61
CA ILE A 138 -13.44 -21.22 -4.93
C ILE A 138 -13.61 -22.31 -5.99
N HIS A 139 -12.77 -23.33 -5.99
CA HIS A 139 -12.84 -24.44 -6.94
C HIS A 139 -14.13 -25.25 -6.78
N ASP A 140 -14.54 -25.57 -5.55
CA ASP A 140 -15.79 -26.29 -5.28
C ASP A 140 -17.03 -25.47 -5.67
N PHE A 141 -16.99 -24.15 -5.46
CA PHE A 141 -18.02 -23.24 -5.96
C PHE A 141 -18.02 -23.17 -7.50
N GLU A 142 -16.86 -23.19 -8.15
CA GLU A 142 -16.75 -23.25 -9.62
C GLU A 142 -17.40 -24.52 -10.20
N ARG A 143 -17.29 -25.67 -9.51
CA ARG A 143 -17.93 -26.91 -9.97
C ARG A 143 -19.45 -26.87 -9.96
N THR A 144 -20.05 -26.17 -9.00
CA THR A 144 -21.51 -26.05 -8.87
C THR A 144 -22.09 -24.86 -9.64
N ASN A 145 -21.30 -23.80 -9.82
CA ASN A 145 -21.71 -22.53 -10.42
C ASN A 145 -20.66 -22.01 -11.42
N GLU A 146 -20.34 -22.79 -12.45
CA GLU A 146 -19.22 -22.56 -13.39
C GLU A 146 -19.05 -21.09 -13.83
N ARG A 147 -20.12 -20.46 -14.33
CA ARG A 147 -20.07 -19.07 -14.81
C ARG A 147 -19.73 -18.07 -13.71
N HIS A 148 -20.29 -18.24 -12.50
CA HIS A 148 -20.05 -17.32 -11.38
C HIS A 148 -18.74 -17.65 -10.65
N GLY A 149 -18.37 -18.93 -10.55
CA GLY A 149 -17.09 -19.35 -9.98
C GLY A 149 -15.90 -18.82 -10.77
N LYS A 150 -15.98 -18.82 -12.11
CA LYS A 150 -14.99 -18.14 -12.96
C LYS A 150 -14.80 -16.66 -12.60
N VAL A 151 -15.88 -15.93 -12.27
CA VAL A 151 -15.78 -14.53 -11.83
C VAL A 151 -15.05 -14.41 -10.50
N ILE A 152 -15.43 -15.23 -9.51
CA ILE A 152 -14.82 -15.20 -8.18
C ILE A 152 -13.33 -15.56 -8.25
N LYS A 153 -12.98 -16.54 -9.09
CA LYS A 153 -11.60 -16.93 -9.36
C LYS A 153 -10.78 -15.79 -9.97
N LEU A 154 -11.31 -15.10 -10.97
CA LEU A 154 -10.64 -13.93 -11.57
C LEU A 154 -10.46 -12.78 -10.56
N LEU A 155 -11.45 -12.55 -9.70
CA LEU A 155 -11.33 -11.57 -8.62
C LEU A 155 -10.25 -11.96 -7.61
N ASN A 156 -10.14 -13.25 -7.26
CA ASN A 156 -9.11 -13.76 -6.35
C ASN A 156 -7.70 -13.61 -6.95
N PHE A 157 -7.56 -13.76 -8.27
CA PHE A 157 -6.30 -13.48 -8.98
C PHE A 157 -5.98 -11.99 -9.13
N GLY A 158 -6.84 -11.08 -8.65
CA GLY A 158 -6.62 -9.64 -8.76
C GLY A 158 -6.86 -9.07 -10.16
N CYS A 159 -7.58 -9.79 -11.03
CA CYS A 159 -7.92 -9.28 -12.36
C CYS A 159 -8.80 -8.03 -12.27
N SER A 160 -8.57 -7.07 -13.16
CA SER A 160 -9.38 -5.86 -13.21
C SER A 160 -10.78 -6.15 -13.76
N ASN A 161 -11.73 -5.26 -13.48
CA ASN A 161 -13.08 -5.33 -14.04
C ASN A 161 -13.09 -5.38 -15.59
N GLN A 162 -12.08 -4.78 -16.22
CA GLN A 162 -11.93 -4.78 -17.67
C GLN A 162 -11.45 -6.16 -18.17
N ASP A 163 -10.55 -6.81 -17.45
CA ASP A 163 -10.10 -8.18 -17.77
C ASP A 163 -11.25 -9.18 -17.63
N ILE A 164 -12.06 -9.03 -16.58
CA ILE A 164 -13.27 -9.84 -16.38
C ILE A 164 -14.23 -9.63 -17.56
N ALA A 165 -14.45 -8.39 -18.00
CA ALA A 165 -15.28 -8.11 -19.16
C ALA A 165 -14.75 -8.82 -20.42
N GLY A 166 -13.43 -8.79 -20.63
CA GLY A 166 -12.75 -9.49 -21.73
C GLY A 166 -13.02 -11.00 -21.72
N VAL A 167 -12.95 -11.66 -20.55
CA VAL A 167 -13.25 -13.09 -20.42
C VAL A 167 -14.70 -13.42 -20.79
N PHE A 168 -15.63 -12.50 -20.58
CA PHE A 168 -17.04 -12.65 -20.98
C PHE A 168 -17.33 -12.12 -22.40
N GLY A 169 -16.30 -11.87 -23.20
CA GLY A 169 -16.43 -11.43 -24.60
C GLY A 169 -16.97 -10.00 -24.73
N ARG A 170 -16.76 -9.15 -23.72
CA ARG A 170 -17.20 -7.76 -23.71
C ARG A 170 -15.99 -6.83 -23.79
N ASN A 171 -16.08 -5.85 -24.68
CA ASN A 171 -15.01 -4.86 -24.88
C ASN A 171 -14.91 -3.84 -23.74
N LYS A 172 -15.91 -3.77 -22.85
CA LYS A 172 -15.95 -2.84 -21.73
C LYS A 172 -16.74 -3.44 -20.58
N TYR A 173 -16.38 -3.04 -19.36
CA TYR A 173 -17.17 -3.30 -18.16
C TYR A 173 -18.51 -2.55 -18.18
N ASP A 174 -19.52 -3.18 -18.77
CA ASP A 174 -20.88 -2.66 -18.90
C ASP A 174 -21.78 -3.07 -17.71
N SER A 175 -23.04 -2.60 -17.72
CA SER A 175 -24.02 -2.95 -16.69
C SER A 175 -24.28 -4.46 -16.61
N THR A 176 -24.13 -5.18 -17.72
CA THR A 176 -24.35 -6.64 -17.79
C THR A 176 -23.25 -7.37 -17.05
N VAL A 177 -21.98 -7.06 -17.33
CA VAL A 177 -20.83 -7.66 -16.63
C VAL A 177 -20.88 -7.30 -15.15
N ARG A 178 -21.22 -6.06 -14.81
CA ARG A 178 -21.40 -5.63 -13.41
C ARG A 178 -22.45 -6.46 -12.68
N ASN A 179 -23.60 -6.69 -13.31
CA ASN A 179 -24.67 -7.50 -12.72
C ASN A 179 -24.22 -8.97 -12.54
N ILE A 180 -23.44 -9.51 -13.46
CA ILE A 180 -22.86 -10.85 -13.35
C ILE A 180 -21.89 -10.91 -12.15
N VAL A 181 -21.03 -9.91 -11.99
CA VAL A 181 -20.10 -9.83 -10.85
C VAL A 181 -20.83 -9.72 -9.52
N ASN A 182 -21.84 -8.85 -9.44
CA ASN A 182 -22.63 -8.69 -8.22
C ASN A 182 -23.37 -9.98 -7.85
N ARG A 183 -24.01 -10.64 -8.83
CA ARG A 183 -24.67 -11.93 -8.63
C ARG A 183 -23.69 -13.04 -8.23
N ALA A 184 -22.48 -13.03 -8.79
CA ALA A 184 -21.43 -13.97 -8.41
C ALA A 184 -21.04 -13.80 -6.94
N LYS A 185 -20.82 -12.55 -6.50
CA LYS A 185 -20.52 -12.22 -5.09
C LYS A 185 -21.64 -12.65 -4.15
N GLU A 186 -22.89 -12.35 -4.49
CA GLU A 186 -24.06 -12.75 -3.70
C GLU A 186 -24.18 -14.27 -3.58
N LYS A 187 -24.03 -15.01 -4.69
CA LYS A 187 -24.09 -16.47 -4.69
C LYS A 187 -22.94 -17.08 -3.90
N PHE A 188 -21.73 -16.56 -4.05
CA PHE A 188 -20.58 -17.06 -3.31
C PHE A 188 -20.71 -16.79 -1.82
N LYS A 189 -21.25 -15.63 -1.42
CA LYS A 189 -21.58 -15.32 -0.03
C LYS A 189 -22.57 -16.34 0.54
N LYS A 190 -23.64 -16.67 -0.20
CA LYS A 190 -24.60 -17.72 0.22
C LYS A 190 -23.94 -19.09 0.37
N TYR A 191 -23.13 -19.48 -0.62
CA TYR A 191 -22.36 -20.72 -0.58
C TYR A 191 -21.46 -20.81 0.67
N LEU A 192 -20.74 -19.74 1.01
CA LEU A 192 -19.88 -19.72 2.20
C LEU A 192 -20.69 -19.88 3.50
N ILE A 193 -21.89 -19.29 3.58
CA ILE A 193 -22.78 -19.44 4.74
C ILE A 193 -23.28 -20.89 4.85
N GLU A 194 -23.72 -21.48 3.73
CA GLU A 194 -24.23 -22.86 3.66
C GLU A 194 -23.15 -23.92 3.96
N THR A 195 -21.87 -23.62 3.69
CA THR A 195 -20.76 -24.57 3.89
C THR A 195 -20.16 -24.49 5.31
N VAL A 196 -20.51 -23.46 6.09
CA VAL A 196 -20.02 -23.24 7.47
C VAL A 196 -21.04 -23.68 8.53
N SER A 197 -22.31 -23.91 8.14
CA SER A 197 -23.31 -24.62 8.96
C SER A 197 -23.20 -26.13 8.83
#